data_AF-A0A022Q8N1-F1
#
_entry.id   AF-A0A022Q8N1-F1
#
_cell.length_a   1.000
_cell.length_b   1.000
_cell.length_c   1.000
_cell.angle_alpha   90.00
_cell.angle_beta   90.00
_cell.angle_gamma   90.00
#
_symmetry.space_group_name_H-M   'P 1'
#
loop_
_entity.id
_entity.type
_entity.pdbx_description
1 polymer ?
#
loop_
_entity_poly.entity_id
_entity_poly.type
_entity_poly.pdbx_seq_one_letter_code
_entity_poly.pdbx_strand_id
1 'polypeptide(L)' 'MGRKAGSLSINPKKFANLQKPCMKEMITFLSCLSLSQGNDQKCSRQKSNLSACMDAQTSNKRKPLGSINYHLQRLNRGRK' A
#
# COMPACT_ATOMS: atom_id res chain seq x y z
N MET A 1 2.61 31.72 4.56
CA MET A 1 1.81 31.14 3.44
C MET A 1 1.01 29.94 3.96
N GLY A 2 -0.07 30.19 4.71
CA GLY A 2 -0.88 29.15 5.36
C GLY A 2 -1.90 28.51 4.42
N ARG A 3 -2.28 27.27 4.70
CA ARG A 3 -3.35 26.56 3.99
C ARG A 3 -4.63 27.41 4.00
N LYS A 4 -5.12 27.82 2.82
CA LYS A 4 -6.43 28.48 2.70
C LYS A 4 -7.52 27.49 3.12
N ALA A 5 -8.27 27.84 4.16
CA ALA A 5 -9.44 27.09 4.61
C ALA A 5 -10.40 26.89 3.41
N GLY A 6 -10.88 25.66 3.22
CA GLY A 6 -11.78 25.31 2.11
C GLY A 6 -11.10 24.79 0.83
N SER A 7 -9.78 24.58 0.79
CA SER A 7 -9.13 23.95 -0.37
C SER A 7 -9.24 22.42 -0.35
N LEU A 8 -9.88 21.85 -1.38
CA LEU A 8 -9.96 20.40 -1.57
C LEU A 8 -8.56 19.85 -1.87
N SER A 9 -7.99 19.08 -0.94
CA SER A 9 -6.67 18.48 -1.09
C SER A 9 -6.60 17.13 -0.40
N ILE A 10 -5.87 16.21 -1.01
CA ILE A 10 -5.60 14.87 -0.50
C ILE A 10 -4.18 14.88 0.08
N ASN A 11 -4.00 14.30 1.27
CA ASN A 11 -2.67 14.09 1.82
C ASN A 11 -2.08 12.77 1.28
N PRO A 12 -1.18 12.78 0.29
CA PRO A 12 -0.65 11.56 -0.31
C PRO A 12 0.09 10.68 0.71
N LYS A 13 0.63 11.25 1.80
CA LYS A 13 1.30 10.49 2.86
C LYS A 13 0.34 9.57 3.63
N LYS A 14 -0.95 9.93 3.73
CA LYS A 14 -1.96 9.10 4.41
C LYS A 14 -2.39 7.90 3.55
N PHE A 15 -2.41 8.04 2.23
CA PHE A 15 -2.89 7.01 1.31
C PHE A 15 -1.76 6.14 0.73
N ALA A 16 -0.53 6.64 0.67
CA ALA A 16 0.64 5.87 0.21
C ALA A 16 1.07 4.76 1.18
N ASN A 17 0.60 4.78 2.43
CA ASN A 17 0.94 3.80 3.45
C ASN A 17 -0.08 2.68 3.59
N LEU A 18 -1.22 2.75 2.90
CA LEU A 18 -2.38 1.96 3.27
C LEU A 18 -2.31 0.49 2.84
N GLN A 19 -1.48 0.12 1.87
CA GLN A 19 -1.28 -1.28 1.50
C GLN A 19 0.18 -1.60 1.26
N LYS A 20 0.77 -2.36 2.19
CA LYS A 20 2.02 -3.09 1.94
C LYS A 20 1.65 -4.31 1.09
N PRO A 21 2.15 -4.44 -0.15
CA PRO A 21 1.69 -5.47 -1.10
C PRO A 21 1.75 -6.92 -0.59
N CYS A 22 2.63 -7.23 0.37
CA CYS A 22 2.83 -8.58 0.89
C CYS A 22 2.21 -8.84 2.26
N MET A 23 1.51 -7.89 2.87
CA MET A 23 0.89 -8.10 4.18
C MET A 23 -0.10 -9.27 4.17
N LYS A 24 -0.86 -9.42 3.08
CA LYS A 24 -1.81 -10.52 2.93
C LYS A 24 -1.11 -11.88 2.94
N GLU A 25 -0.12 -12.07 2.06
CA GLU A 25 0.65 -13.32 1.99
C GLU A 25 1.42 -13.61 3.29
N MET A 26 1.89 -12.56 3.98
CA MET A 26 2.56 -12.70 5.28
C MET A 26 1.60 -13.24 6.36
N ILE A 27 0.39 -12.69 6.46
CA ILE A 27 -0.63 -13.19 7.39
C ILE A 27 -0.99 -14.63 7.04
N THR A 28 -1.18 -14.95 5.75
CA THR A 28 -1.51 -16.31 5.30
C THR A 28 -0.41 -17.32 5.65
N PHE A 29 0.86 -16.93 5.54
CA PHE A 29 1.99 -17.76 5.98
C PHE A 29 1.99 -17.97 7.50
N LEU A 30 1.80 -16.91 8.28
CA LEU A 30 1.74 -16.99 9.76
C LEU A 30 0.55 -17.84 10.24
N SER A 31 -0.61 -17.71 9.60
CA SER A 31 -1.78 -18.56 9.90
C SER A 31 -1.51 -20.03 9.57
N CYS A 32 -0.73 -20.32 8.53
CA CYS A 32 -0.33 -21.69 8.25
C CYS A 32 0.63 -22.23 9.32
N LEU A 33 1.62 -21.43 9.75
CA LEU A 33 2.57 -21.80 10.80
C LEU A 33 1.88 -22.05 12.15
N SER A 34 0.87 -21.24 12.50
CA SER A 34 0.11 -21.44 13.73
C SER A 34 -0.66 -22.75 13.74
N LEU A 35 -1.14 -23.21 12.57
CA LEU A 35 -1.83 -24.48 12.40
C LEU A 35 -0.87 -25.68 12.28
N SER A 36 0.35 -25.45 11.79
CA SER A 36 1.34 -26.50 11.53
C SER A 36 2.33 -26.73 12.68
N GLN A 37 2.13 -26.08 13.84
CA GLN A 37 3.06 -26.09 14.98
C GLN A 37 4.46 -25.62 14.60
N GLY A 38 4.56 -24.64 13.70
CA GLY A 38 5.85 -24.12 13.22
C GLY A 38 6.56 -25.01 12.20
N ASN A 39 5.88 -26.01 11.62
CA ASN A 39 6.46 -26.79 10.53
C ASN A 39 6.36 -26.02 9.20
N ASP A 40 7.47 -25.39 8.83
CA ASP A 40 7.65 -24.64 7.59
C ASP A 40 7.38 -25.46 6.32
N GLN A 41 7.69 -26.77 6.29
CA GLN A 41 7.53 -27.57 5.08
C GLN A 41 6.06 -27.72 4.67
N LYS A 42 5.16 -27.80 5.66
CA LYS A 42 3.70 -27.85 5.43
C LYS A 42 3.17 -26.53 4.84
N CYS A 43 3.91 -25.44 5.01
CA CYS A 43 3.57 -24.09 4.54
C CYS A 43 4.43 -23.62 3.36
N SER A 44 5.10 -24.54 2.67
CA SER A 44 6.01 -24.25 1.55
C SER A 44 5.37 -23.43 0.43
N ARG A 45 4.09 -23.67 0.13
CA ARG A 45 3.31 -22.91 -0.85
C ARG A 45 3.13 -21.44 -0.42
N GLN A 46 2.69 -21.21 0.82
CA GLN A 46 2.50 -19.86 1.36
C GLN A 46 3.84 -19.12 1.47
N LYS A 47 4.92 -19.85 1.79
CA LYS A 47 6.29 -19.32 1.81
C LYS A 47 6.75 -18.86 0.42
N SER A 48 6.49 -19.66 -0.62
CA SER A 48 6.80 -19.31 -2.02
C SER A 48 6.00 -18.10 -2.51
N ASN A 49 4.72 -18.00 -2.15
CA ASN A 49 3.92 -16.81 -2.48
C ASN A 49 4.46 -15.54 -1.80
N LEU A 50 4.84 -15.65 -0.52
CA LEU A 50 5.42 -14.54 0.23
C LEU A 50 6.77 -14.11 -0.38
N SER A 51 7.63 -15.05 -0.77
CA SER A 51 8.92 -14.73 -1.40
C SER A 51 8.71 -14.05 -2.76
N ALA A 52 7.85 -14.61 -3.61
CA ALA A 52 7.53 -14.02 -4.91
C ALA A 52 6.97 -12.60 -4.78
N CYS A 53 6.13 -12.36 -3.76
CA CYS A 53 5.63 -11.02 -3.47
C CYS A 53 6.75 -10.05 -3.03
N MET A 54 7.68 -10.50 -2.19
CA MET A 54 8.80 -9.68 -1.72
C MET A 54 9.73 -9.32 -2.89
N ASP A 55 10.02 -10.27 -3.77
CA ASP A 55 10.83 -10.06 -4.98
C ASP A 55 10.14 -9.12 -5.97
N ALA A 56 8.82 -9.20 -6.11
CA ALA A 56 8.05 -8.24 -6.89
C ALA A 56 8.05 -6.83 -6.27
N GLN A 57 8.18 -6.70 -4.95
CA GLN A 57 8.24 -5.39 -4.29
C GLN A 57 9.60 -4.69 -4.43
N THR A 58 10.71 -5.42 -4.44
CA THR A 58 12.05 -4.83 -4.55
C THR A 58 12.24 -4.10 -5.88
N SER A 59 11.56 -4.55 -6.94
CA SER A 59 11.58 -3.92 -8.27
C SER A 59 10.58 -2.77 -8.44
N ASN A 60 9.52 -2.69 -7.62
CA ASN A 60 8.46 -1.69 -7.74
C ASN A 60 8.77 -0.41 -6.95
N LYS A 61 9.47 0.53 -7.59
CA LYS A 61 9.55 1.92 -7.07
C LYS A 61 8.15 2.52 -7.05
N ARG A 62 7.68 2.92 -5.86
CA ARG A 62 6.36 3.57 -5.69
C ARG A 62 6.27 4.79 -6.60
N LYS A 63 5.31 4.77 -7.53
CA LYS A 63 5.02 5.95 -8.35
C LYS A 63 4.56 7.08 -7.41
N PRO A 64 5.13 8.29 -7.52
CA PRO A 64 4.61 9.43 -6.77
C PRO A 64 3.13 9.61 -7.13
N LEU A 65 2.30 10.04 -6.16
CA LEU A 65 0.84 10.20 -6.31
C LEU A 65 0.40 11.27 -7.34
N GLY A 66 1.31 11.69 -8.23
CA GLY A 66 1.04 12.58 -9.36
C GLY A 66 0.54 13.96 -8.94
N SER A 67 0.03 14.69 -9.93
CA SER A 67 -0.51 16.05 -9.82
C SER A 67 -1.94 16.09 -9.23
N ILE A 68 -2.38 15.10 -8.45
CA ILE A 68 -3.78 15.01 -8.03
C ILE A 68 -4.25 16.26 -7.28
N ASN A 69 -3.42 16.81 -6.38
CA ASN A 69 -3.73 18.05 -5.67
C ASN A 69 -3.79 19.27 -6.59
N TYR A 70 -3.06 19.27 -7.70
CA TYR A 70 -3.15 20.34 -8.71
C TYR A 70 -4.53 20.34 -9.39
N HIS A 71 -5.07 19.16 -9.72
CA HIS A 71 -6.40 19.05 -10.31
C HIS A 71 -7.51 19.42 -9.31
N LEU A 72 -7.41 18.97 -8.05
CA LEU A 72 -8.40 19.28 -7.01
C LEU A 72 -8.47 20.79 -6.71
N GLN A 73 -7.33 21.49 -6.72
CA GLN A 73 -7.29 22.93 -6.56
C GLN A 73 -8.01 23.69 -7.69
N ARG A 74 -7.98 23.19 -8.93
CA ARG A 74 -8.67 23.82 -10.07
C ARG A 74 -10.18 23.60 -10.03
N LEU A 75 -10.63 22.39 -9.69
CA LEU A 75 -12.06 22.09 -9.53
C LEU A 75 -12.72 22.95 -8.45
N ASN A 76 -11.99 23.21 -7.35
CA ASN A 76 -12.50 24.05 -6.26
C ASN A 76 -12.68 25.52 -6.65
N ARG A 77 -11.99 26.01 -7.69
CA ARG A 77 -12.15 27.39 -8.20
C ARG A 77 -13.29 27.53 -9.21
N GLY A 78 -13.70 26.43 -9.84
CA GLY A 78 -14.78 26.42 -10.84
C GLY A 78 -16.19 26.34 -10.26
N ARG A 79 -16.34 26.07 -8.95
CA ARG A 79 -17.62 26.21 -8.24
C ARG A 79 -17.74 27.66 -7.77
N LYS A 80 -18.19 28.54 -8.68
CA LYS A 80 -18.67 29.88 -8.35
C LYS A 80 -20.08 30.02 -8.88
#